data_AF-A0AAU2TCL9-F1
#
_entry.id   AF-A0AAU2TCL9-F1
#
_cell.length_a   1.000
_cell.length_b   1.000
_cell.length_c   1.000
_cell.angle_alpha   90.00
_cell.angle_beta   90.00
_cell.angle_gamma   90.00
#
_symmetry.space_group_name_H-M   'P 1'
#
loop_
_entity.id
_entity.type
_entity.pdbx_description
1 polymer ?
#
loop_
_entity_poly.entity_id
_entity_poly.type
_entity_poly.pdbx_seq_one_letter_code
_entity_poly.pdbx_strand_id
1 'polypeptide(L)'
;MRQEVAPLGITTLLVEPGPFRTDWAGRSANETLPEREIADYAETVGAQRAAFRADTGNEPGDPAAAARALLTSLAGATRSRDAVCDLADFDGPIEAWEATLICARSASAC
;
A
#
# COMPACT_ATOMS: atom_id res chain seq x y z
N MET A 1 5.11 -14.20 12.30
CA MET A 1 3.91 -13.76 13.04
C MET A 1 2.64 -14.60 12.79
N ARG A 2 2.14 -14.80 11.56
CA ARG A 2 0.84 -15.52 11.33
C ARG A 2 0.73 -16.86 12.07
N GLN A 3 1.74 -17.71 11.97
CA GLN A 3 1.74 -19.04 12.62
C GLN A 3 1.77 -18.95 14.15
N GLU A 4 2.46 -17.97 14.70
CA GLU A 4 2.60 -17.76 16.14
C GLU A 4 1.28 -17.32 16.80
N VAL A 5 0.46 -16.52 16.10
CA VAL A 5 -0.80 -15.98 16.64
C VAL A 5 -2.03 -16.85 16.31
N ALA A 6 -1.88 -17.85 15.45
CA ALA A 6 -2.96 -18.75 15.05
C ALA A 6 -3.62 -19.51 16.22
N PRO A 7 -2.88 -20.03 17.22
CA PRO A 7 -3.48 -20.70 18.39
C PRO A 7 -4.37 -19.78 19.25
N LEU A 8 -4.19 -18.46 19.13
CA LEU A 8 -4.97 -17.45 19.84
C LEU A 8 -6.24 -17.03 19.08
N GLY A 9 -6.49 -17.61 17.90
CA GLY A 9 -7.64 -17.26 17.06
C GLY A 9 -7.49 -15.94 16.29
N ILE A 10 -6.27 -15.40 16.17
CA ILE A 10 -6.03 -14.08 15.56
C ILE A 10 -5.83 -14.15 14.03
N THR A 11 -6.51 -13.23 13.34
CA THR A 11 -6.39 -12.83 11.92
C THR A 11 -5.08 -12.11 11.57
N THR A 12 -4.34 -12.41 10.51
CA THR A 12 -3.38 -11.45 9.93
C THR A 12 -3.69 -11.21 8.46
N LEU A 13 -3.57 -9.96 8.03
CA LEU A 13 -3.66 -9.50 6.63
C LEU A 13 -2.46 -8.61 6.37
N LEU A 14 -1.72 -8.88 5.28
CA LEU A 14 -0.66 -8.00 4.78
C LEU A 14 -1.23 -7.20 3.62
N VAL A 15 -0.95 -5.90 3.62
CA VAL A 15 -1.46 -4.96 2.64
C VAL A 15 -0.26 -4.20 2.07
N GLU A 16 -0.11 -4.24 0.76
CA GLU A 16 0.95 -3.55 0.03
C GLU A 16 0.28 -2.49 -0.85
N PRO A 17 0.13 -1.26 -0.33
CA PRO A 17 -0.48 -0.19 -1.10
C PRO A 17 0.50 0.45 -2.08
N GLY A 18 -0.03 0.85 -3.24
CA GLY A 18 0.61 1.85 -4.10
C GLY A 18 0.64 3.25 -3.46
N PRO A 19 0.88 4.32 -4.25
CA PRO A 19 0.90 5.68 -3.74
C PRO A 19 -0.52 6.20 -3.44
N PHE A 20 -0.73 6.77 -2.24
CA PHE A 20 -2.00 7.34 -1.78
C PHE A 20 -1.81 8.77 -1.26
N ARG A 21 -2.82 9.62 -1.50
CA ARG A 21 -2.89 11.03 -1.07
C ARG A 21 -3.02 11.19 0.46
N THR A 22 -1.96 10.84 1.18
CA THR A 22 -1.90 10.77 2.65
C THR A 22 -1.00 11.82 3.28
N ASP A 23 -0.44 12.75 2.49
CA ASP A 23 0.58 13.72 2.94
C ASP A 23 1.82 13.02 3.55
N TRP A 24 2.10 11.79 3.08
CA TRP A 24 3.29 11.04 3.47
C TRP A 24 4.55 11.70 2.90
N ALA A 25 4.59 11.93 1.59
CA ALA A 25 5.70 12.60 0.90
C ALA A 25 5.81 14.11 1.21
N GLY A 26 4.76 14.69 1.79
CA GLY A 26 4.73 16.08 2.25
C GLY A 26 5.24 16.21 3.69
N ARG A 27 4.38 16.65 4.61
CA ARG A 27 4.80 17.00 5.97
C ARG A 27 5.35 15.83 6.78
N SER A 28 4.98 14.59 6.43
CA SER A 28 5.35 13.40 7.21
C SER A 28 6.70 12.80 6.80
N ALA A 29 7.19 13.13 5.60
CA ALA A 29 8.44 12.59 5.09
C ALA A 29 9.62 13.20 5.86
N ASN A 30 10.18 12.39 6.76
CA ASN A 30 11.39 12.70 7.50
C ASN A 30 12.62 12.41 6.63
N GLU A 31 12.93 13.33 5.74
CA GLU A 31 14.06 13.21 4.82
C GLU A 31 15.39 13.63 5.45
N THR A 32 16.48 13.25 4.77
CA THR A 32 17.80 13.79 5.04
C THR A 32 17.77 15.31 4.98
N LEU A 33 18.31 15.97 6.03
CA LEU A 33 18.44 17.42 6.06
C LEU A 33 19.37 17.90 4.93
N PRO A 34 19.12 19.09 4.33
CA PRO A 34 19.91 19.59 3.19
C PRO A 34 21.43 19.58 3.43
N GLU A 35 21.87 19.93 4.65
CA GLU A 35 23.28 19.96 5.03
C GLU A 35 23.92 18.57 5.19
N ARG A 36 23.12 17.51 5.17
CA ARG A 36 23.55 16.10 5.29
C ARG A 36 23.40 15.34 3.97
N GLU A 37 23.00 16.02 2.89
CA GLU A 37 22.90 15.41 1.57
C GLU A 37 24.29 15.09 1.01
N ILE A 38 24.41 13.94 0.34
CA ILE A 38 25.64 13.49 -0.29
C ILE A 38 25.52 13.83 -1.78
N ALA A 39 26.42 14.69 -2.27
CA ALA A 39 26.39 15.20 -3.65
C ALA A 39 26.37 14.08 -4.71
N ASP A 40 27.09 12.98 -4.47
CA ASP A 40 27.18 11.84 -5.39
C ASP A 40 25.82 11.18 -5.68
N TYR A 41 24.81 11.38 -4.84
CA TYR A 41 23.46 10.82 -5.00
C TYR A 41 22.43 11.82 -5.56
N ALA A 42 22.85 13.03 -5.94
CA ALA A 42 21.95 14.08 -6.40
C ALA A 42 21.11 13.65 -7.62
N GLU A 43 21.74 12.99 -8.60
CA GLU A 43 21.07 12.55 -9.83
C GLU A 43 20.17 11.31 -9.65
N THR A 44 20.24 10.63 -8.51
CA THR A 44 19.48 9.41 -8.23
C THR A 44 18.42 9.66 -7.15
N VAL A 45 18.78 9.47 -5.88
CA VAL A 45 17.88 9.64 -4.73
C VAL A 45 17.46 11.10 -4.58
N GLY A 46 18.34 12.05 -4.90
CA GLY A 46 18.01 13.49 -4.91
C GLY A 46 16.89 13.81 -5.90
N ALA A 47 17.02 13.35 -7.15
CA ALA A 47 15.99 13.51 -8.17
C ALA A 47 14.66 12.85 -7.77
N GLN A 48 14.70 11.64 -7.20
CA GLN A 48 13.49 10.94 -6.78
C GLN A 48 12.78 11.61 -5.59
N ARG A 49 13.54 12.11 -4.61
CA ARG A 49 12.98 12.92 -3.51
C ARG A 49 12.29 14.18 -4.04
N ALA A 50 12.92 14.89 -4.96
CA ALA A 50 12.34 16.07 -5.59
C ALA A 50 11.04 15.73 -6.34
N ALA A 51 11.01 14.59 -7.04
CA ALA A 51 9.80 14.12 -7.73
C ALA A 51 8.65 13.82 -6.76
N PHE A 52 8.90 13.07 -5.67
CA PHE A 52 7.86 12.78 -4.66
C PHE A 52 7.32 14.05 -3.98
N ARG A 53 8.19 15.03 -3.71
CA ARG A 53 7.78 16.33 -3.18
C ARG A 53 6.89 17.10 -4.14
N ALA A 54 7.24 17.08 -5.42
CA ALA A 54 6.46 17.76 -6.45
C ALA A 54 5.08 17.10 -6.68
N ASP A 55 4.99 15.78 -6.50
CA ASP A 55 3.77 15.00 -6.73
C ASP A 55 2.86 14.89 -5.49
N THR A 56 3.28 15.41 -4.34
CA THR A 56 2.52 15.33 -3.09
C THR A 56 1.11 15.90 -3.25
N GLY A 57 0.10 15.07 -2.94
CA GLY A 57 -1.32 15.41 -3.05
C GLY A 57 -1.96 15.07 -4.40
N ASN A 58 -1.14 14.72 -5.41
CA ASN A 58 -1.60 14.29 -6.74
C ASN A 58 -1.47 12.79 -6.94
N GLU A 59 -1.13 12.03 -5.89
CA GLU A 59 -1.04 10.57 -5.99
C GLU A 59 -2.38 9.96 -6.46
N PRO A 60 -2.37 8.90 -7.27
CA PRO A 60 -3.60 8.31 -7.80
C PRO A 60 -4.49 7.73 -6.69
N GLY A 61 -3.90 7.06 -5.69
CA GLY A 61 -4.64 6.38 -4.63
C GLY A 61 -5.51 7.31 -3.78
N ASP A 62 -6.77 6.91 -3.57
CA ASP A 62 -7.70 7.52 -2.60
C ASP A 62 -7.67 6.76 -1.25
N PRO A 63 -7.23 7.40 -0.15
CA PRO A 63 -7.18 6.76 1.16
C PRO A 63 -8.56 6.25 1.65
N ALA A 64 -9.64 6.93 1.28
CA ALA A 64 -11.00 6.51 1.66
C ALA A 64 -11.44 5.25 0.89
N ALA A 65 -11.02 5.10 -0.36
CA ALA A 65 -11.22 3.86 -1.12
C ALA A 65 -10.43 2.70 -0.51
N ALA A 66 -9.16 2.90 -0.15
CA ALA A 66 -8.36 1.88 0.54
C ALA A 66 -9.01 1.45 1.88
N ALA A 67 -9.45 2.40 2.70
CA ALA A 67 -10.12 2.09 3.96
C ALA A 67 -11.36 1.21 3.77
N ARG A 68 -12.18 1.49 2.75
CA ARG A 68 -13.34 0.66 2.41
C ARG A 68 -12.94 -0.74 1.97
N ALA A 69 -11.92 -0.88 1.13
CA ALA A 69 -11.42 -2.18 0.68
C ALA A 69 -10.90 -3.03 1.85
N LEU A 70 -10.21 -2.42 2.81
CA LEU A 70 -9.76 -3.08 4.03
C LEU A 70 -10.95 -3.57 4.88
N LEU A 71 -11.96 -2.74 5.09
CA LEU A 71 -13.15 -3.12 5.86
C LEU A 71 -13.90 -4.28 5.19
N THR A 72 -14.07 -4.23 3.87
CA THR A 72 -14.69 -5.33 3.11
C THR A 72 -13.86 -6.62 3.22
N SER A 73 -12.54 -6.52 3.11
CA SER A 73 -11.64 -7.68 3.22
C SER A 73 -11.66 -8.31 4.63
N LEU A 74 -11.84 -7.49 5.67
CA LEU A 74 -11.99 -7.96 7.05
C LEU A 74 -13.38 -8.56 7.31
N ALA A 75 -14.42 -8.09 6.62
CA ALA A 75 -15.81 -8.56 6.75
C ALA A 75 -16.11 -9.82 5.91
N GLY A 76 -15.46 -9.97 4.74
CA GLY A 76 -15.65 -11.09 3.81
C GLY A 76 -15.00 -12.39 4.31
N ALA A 77 -15.81 -13.38 4.67
CA ALA A 77 -15.40 -14.61 5.36
C ALA A 77 -14.56 -15.62 4.54
N THR A 78 -13.99 -15.27 3.38
CA THR A 78 -13.14 -16.18 2.60
C THR A 78 -11.66 -15.99 2.96
N ARG A 79 -11.29 -16.47 4.15
CA ARG A 79 -9.90 -16.45 4.65
C ARG A 79 -9.05 -17.50 3.94
N SER A 80 -8.51 -17.15 2.77
CA SER A 80 -7.32 -17.83 2.28
C SER A 80 -6.17 -17.58 3.27
N ARG A 81 -5.56 -18.65 3.79
CA ARG A 81 -4.49 -18.59 4.81
C ARG A 81 -3.22 -17.90 4.29
N ASP A 82 -3.15 -17.64 2.98
CA ASP A 82 -1.99 -17.13 2.25
C ASP A 82 -2.29 -15.90 1.37
N ALA A 83 -3.39 -15.18 1.62
CA ALA A 83 -3.73 -13.99 0.83
C ALA A 83 -2.74 -12.84 1.06
N VAL A 84 -2.05 -12.44 -0.01
CA VAL A 84 -1.44 -11.12 -0.17
C VAL A 84 -2.37 -10.32 -1.08
N CYS A 85 -2.84 -9.17 -0.60
CA CYS A 85 -3.70 -8.28 -1.37
C CYS A 85 -2.84 -7.11 -1.86
N ASP A 86 -2.57 -7.13 -3.16
CA ASP A 86 -1.91 -6.03 -3.85
C ASP A 86 -2.94 -4.93 -4.11
N LEU A 87 -2.74 -3.75 -3.53
CA LEU A 87 -3.66 -2.61 -3.69
C LEU A 87 -3.10 -1.67 -4.77
N ALA A 88 -2.98 -2.17 -5.99
CA ALA A 88 -2.61 -1.37 -7.16
C ALA A 88 -3.86 -0.73 -7.80
N ASP A 89 -3.79 0.59 -7.99
CA ASP A 89 -4.67 1.43 -8.82
C ASP A 89 -6.17 1.42 -8.49
N PHE A 90 -6.52 2.25 -7.50
CA PHE A 90 -7.89 2.49 -7.02
C PHE A 90 -8.59 3.67 -7.74
N ASP A 91 -8.39 3.84 -9.05
CA ASP A 91 -8.91 4.99 -9.83
C ASP A 91 -10.29 4.78 -10.48
N GLY A 92 -10.99 3.65 -10.20
CA GLY A 92 -12.29 3.32 -10.80
C GLY A 92 -13.53 3.86 -10.04
N PRO A 93 -14.68 4.09 -10.72
CA PRO A 93 -15.94 4.46 -10.06
C PRO A 93 -16.43 3.39 -9.08
N ILE A 94 -17.08 3.80 -7.97
CA ILE A 94 -17.51 2.99 -6.79
C ILE A 94 -18.32 1.72 -7.14
N GLU A 95 -18.83 1.61 -8.35
CA GLU A 95 -19.62 0.48 -8.84
C GLU A 95 -18.78 -0.64 -9.49
N ALA A 96 -17.50 -0.40 -9.84
CA ALA A 96 -16.61 -1.38 -10.47
C ALA A 96 -15.91 -2.36 -9.48
N TRP A 97 -16.28 -2.33 -8.20
CA TRP A 97 -15.48 -2.88 -7.10
C TRP A 97 -15.85 -4.30 -6.66
N GLU A 98 -16.80 -4.94 -7.33
CA GLU A 98 -17.08 -6.37 -7.10
C GLU A 98 -15.98 -7.29 -7.68
N ALA A 99 -15.07 -6.75 -8.52
CA ALA A 99 -14.07 -7.53 -9.23
C ALA A 99 -12.60 -7.32 -8.82
N THR A 100 -12.27 -6.26 -8.05
CA THR A 100 -10.85 -5.91 -7.78
C THR A 100 -10.42 -6.24 -6.36
N LEU A 101 -10.65 -7.50 -5.98
CA LEU A 101 -9.77 -8.18 -5.02
C LEU A 101 -9.06 -9.26 -5.81
N ILE A 102 -7.96 -8.91 -6.47
CA ILE A 102 -7.02 -9.90 -6.98
C ILE A 102 -6.30 -10.47 -5.75
N CYS A 103 -6.99 -11.34 -5.03
CA CYS A 103 -6.34 -12.29 -4.15
C CYS A 103 -5.58 -13.23 -5.08
N ALA A 104 -4.28 -12.98 -5.27
CA ALA A 104 -3.42 -13.86 -6.05
C ALA A 104 -3.57 -15.28 -5.49
N ARG A 105 -4.29 -16.14 -6.20
CA ARG A 105 -4.26 -17.59 -5.99
C ARG A 105 -2.87 -18.02 -6.44
N SER A 106 -1.90 -18.06 -5.53
CA SER A 106 -0.72 -18.91 -5.74
C SER A 106 -1.14 -20.36 -5.55
N ALA A 107 -1.94 -20.86 -6.50
CA ALA A 107 -2.00 -22.29 -6.75
C ALA A 107 -0.76 -22.65 -7.58
N SER A 108 0.34 -22.94 -6.90
CA SER A 108 1.28 -23.95 -7.39
C SER A 108 1.58 -24.89 -6.25
N ALA A 109 1.03 -26.09 -6.37
CA ALA A 109 1.49 -27.27 -5.65
C ALA A 109 2.82 -27.72 -6.29
N CYS A 110 3.74 -28.23 -5.45
CA CYS A 110 5.11 -28.64 -5.79
C CYS A 110 6.08 -27.51 -6.15
#